data_AF-A0A3N5L5R1-F1
#
_entry.id   AF-A0A3N5L5R1-F1
#
_cell.length_a   1.000
_cell.length_b   1.000
_cell.length_c   1.000
_cell.angle_alpha   90.00
_cell.angle_beta   90.00
_cell.angle_gamma   90.00
#
_symmetry.space_group_name_H-M   'P 1'
#
loop_
_entity.id
_entity.type
_entity.pdbx_description
1 polymer ?
#
loop_
_entity_poly.entity_id
_entity_poly.type
_entity_poly.pdbx_seq_one_letter_code
_entity_poly.pdbx_strand_id
1 'polypeptide(L)'
;MTTLAAEPTACFIAAPVRDRRAEPKVNSCHPLRAGEAWRRNVRMTQVQRPRSALVAASIALAQTCTPNVGNAHEGVAATTAGRVAPVQAVVYFGGDILTMAGPTPSHVEALVVRDGRIAYVGSRAEALAAAGAGATTVDLAGRTLVPGFIDAHGHFINTGKNLVDADLFNTRDIPDLLARMKAHVAHVPEGAWIVGFGYQARNLTERRAPTTDELDSISKDRPVLVVDSSGHLGAANSAAFRAAGITADTPNPAGGAFARKADGKSLAGPVEETALNLVREKRPAFTGALADAVVTGAQDLWASFGQTTAMECGLGLGNDDIAIVRNAIDKRLLALDLYVCAKDSATDETIAAANRVARDYAGARSDSLSERQGALV
;
A
#
# COMPACT_ATOMS: atom_id res chain seq x y z
N MET A 1 -36.66 -0.73 -20.41
CA MET A 1 -35.50 0.06 -19.94
C MET A 1 -34.74 -0.82 -18.97
N THR A 2 -33.66 -1.42 -19.46
CA THR A 2 -32.96 -2.54 -18.83
C THR A 2 -31.72 -1.99 -18.14
N THR A 3 -31.71 -1.96 -16.81
CA THR A 3 -30.57 -1.55 -15.99
C THR A 3 -29.64 -2.75 -15.77
N LEU A 4 -28.45 -2.68 -16.36
CA LEU A 4 -27.31 -3.56 -16.07
C LEU A 4 -26.63 -3.06 -14.80
N ALA A 5 -26.70 -3.84 -13.72
CA ALA A 5 -25.89 -3.66 -12.53
C ALA A 5 -24.54 -4.34 -12.75
N ALA A 6 -23.44 -3.63 -12.50
CA ALA A 6 -22.08 -4.17 -12.54
C ALA A 6 -21.77 -4.90 -11.23
N GLU A 7 -21.30 -6.15 -11.35
CA GLU A 7 -20.83 -6.97 -10.22
C GLU A 7 -19.38 -6.61 -9.82
N PRO A 8 -18.99 -6.69 -8.54
CA PRO A 8 -17.60 -6.54 -8.12
C PRO A 8 -16.85 -7.87 -8.31
N THR A 9 -15.87 -7.90 -9.22
CA THR A 9 -15.01 -9.06 -9.45
C THR A 9 -13.89 -9.09 -8.40
N ALA A 10 -13.87 -10.14 -7.56
CA ALA A 10 -12.75 -10.45 -6.67
C ALA A 10 -11.57 -11.04 -7.48
N CYS A 11 -10.35 -10.58 -7.20
CA CYS A 11 -9.13 -11.02 -7.86
C CYS A 11 -8.60 -12.30 -7.18
N PHE A 12 -8.56 -13.43 -7.90
CA PHE A 12 -8.08 -14.72 -7.38
C PHE A 12 -6.62 -14.97 -7.80
N ILE A 13 -5.77 -15.35 -6.85
CA ILE A 13 -4.43 -15.89 -7.11
C ILE A 13 -4.55 -17.42 -7.18
N ALA A 14 -4.11 -18.03 -8.27
CA ALA A 14 -4.04 -19.48 -8.43
C ALA A 14 -2.57 -19.94 -8.37
N ALA A 15 -2.24 -20.80 -7.41
CA ALA A 15 -0.98 -21.55 -7.39
C ALA A 15 -1.27 -23.04 -7.67
N PRO A 16 -0.52 -23.71 -8.57
CA PRO A 16 -0.74 -25.12 -8.86
C PRO A 16 -0.23 -26.02 -7.74
N VAL A 17 -1.07 -26.95 -7.28
CA VAL A 17 -0.73 -28.01 -6.31
C VAL A 17 -0.03 -29.17 -7.03
N ARG A 18 1.09 -29.66 -6.46
CA ARG A 18 1.67 -30.96 -6.80
C ARG A 18 1.39 -31.96 -5.67
N ASP A 19 0.75 -33.07 -6.02
CA ASP A 19 0.62 -34.27 -5.21
C ASP A 19 1.99 -34.97 -5.07
N ARG A 20 2.41 -35.28 -3.84
CA ARG A 20 3.37 -36.36 -3.53
C ARG A 20 3.17 -36.91 -2.11
N ARG A 21 2.58 -38.10 -2.02
CA ARG A 21 2.91 -39.09 -0.99
C ARG A 21 4.36 -39.56 -1.17
N ALA A 22 5.21 -39.40 -0.16
CA ALA A 22 6.28 -40.31 0.28
C ALA A 22 7.32 -39.58 1.16
N GLU A 23 7.41 -39.95 2.42
CA GLU A 23 8.66 -39.95 3.20
C GLU A 23 9.43 -41.26 2.90
N PRO A 24 10.78 -41.38 3.04
CA PRO A 24 11.48 -41.01 4.30
C PRO A 24 13.01 -40.68 4.27
N LYS A 25 13.50 -40.39 5.49
CA LYS A 25 14.86 -40.52 6.08
C LYS A 25 15.87 -39.36 5.99
N VAL A 26 16.21 -38.92 7.21
CA VAL A 26 17.30 -38.04 7.65
C VAL A 26 18.67 -38.70 7.40
N ASN A 27 19.65 -37.93 6.88
CA ASN A 27 21.06 -37.99 7.27
C ASN A 27 21.88 -36.78 6.73
N SER A 28 22.53 -36.10 7.68
CA SER A 28 23.82 -35.36 7.65
C SER A 28 24.12 -34.22 6.65
N CYS A 29 24.61 -33.11 7.22
CA CYS A 29 25.11 -31.86 6.64
C CYS A 29 26.31 -31.97 5.68
N HIS A 30 26.29 -31.22 4.57
CA HIS A 30 27.29 -30.21 4.15
C HIS A 30 26.86 -29.47 2.86
N PRO A 31 27.41 -28.27 2.55
CA PRO A 31 26.69 -27.22 1.84
C PRO A 31 26.78 -27.34 0.32
N LEU A 32 25.64 -27.24 -0.38
CA LEU A 32 25.58 -27.11 -1.83
C LEU A 32 25.26 -25.67 -2.23
N ARG A 33 26.08 -25.18 -3.16
CA ARG A 33 26.06 -23.87 -3.81
C ARG A 33 24.68 -23.57 -4.41
N ALA A 34 24.06 -22.48 -3.98
CA ALA A 34 22.84 -21.94 -4.60
C ALA A 34 23.22 -21.07 -5.80
N GLY A 35 23.28 -21.68 -6.97
CA GLY A 35 23.25 -21.00 -8.26
C GLY A 35 22.28 -21.77 -9.15
N GLU A 36 21.37 -21.05 -9.81
CA GLU A 36 20.49 -21.56 -10.88
C GLU A 36 19.24 -22.35 -10.45
N ALA A 37 18.27 -21.68 -9.79
CA ALA A 37 16.89 -22.18 -9.75
C ALA A 37 15.82 -21.09 -9.52
N TRP A 38 15.97 -19.89 -10.11
CA TRP A 38 14.88 -18.89 -10.17
C TRP A 38 14.87 -18.22 -11.54
N ARG A 39 14.57 -19.01 -12.56
CA ARG A 39 14.18 -18.52 -13.89
C ARG A 39 13.05 -19.40 -14.39
N ARG A 40 11.81 -18.88 -14.33
CA ARG A 40 10.78 -18.98 -15.40
C ARG A 40 9.42 -18.42 -14.96
N ASN A 41 9.02 -17.39 -15.71
CA ASN A 41 7.69 -17.14 -16.27
C ASN A 41 6.49 -16.97 -15.32
N VAL A 42 6.29 -15.75 -14.83
CA VAL A 42 4.94 -15.18 -14.68
C VAL A 42 4.61 -14.47 -15.99
N ARG A 43 3.72 -15.04 -16.81
CA ARG A 43 3.09 -14.29 -17.91
C ARG A 43 1.98 -13.45 -17.29
N MET A 44 2.16 -12.14 -17.23
CA MET A 44 1.03 -11.22 -16.99
C MET A 44 0.14 -11.23 -18.23
N THR A 45 -1.01 -11.90 -18.15
CA THR A 45 -2.12 -11.65 -19.07
C THR A 45 -2.71 -10.29 -18.73
N GLN A 46 -2.40 -9.27 -19.55
CA GLN A 46 -3.15 -8.01 -19.56
C GLN A 46 -4.61 -8.33 -19.88
N VAL A 47 -5.49 -8.16 -18.90
CA VAL A 47 -6.93 -8.07 -19.15
C VAL A 47 -7.18 -6.67 -19.71
N GLN A 48 -7.50 -6.59 -21.00
CA GLN A 48 -7.94 -5.35 -21.65
C GLN A 48 -9.24 -4.86 -21.00
N ARG A 49 -9.20 -3.65 -20.43
CA ARG A 49 -10.42 -2.93 -20.01
C ARG A 49 -11.13 -2.38 -21.26
N PRO A 50 -12.48 -2.41 -21.34
CA PRO A 50 -13.19 -1.74 -22.42
C PRO A 50 -13.05 -0.22 -22.29
N ARG A 51 -12.76 0.44 -23.42
CA ARG A 51 -12.72 1.89 -23.57
C ARG A 51 -14.12 2.47 -23.29
N SER A 52 -14.27 3.22 -22.19
CA SER A 52 -15.47 4.01 -21.92
C SER A 52 -15.46 5.25 -22.81
N ALA A 53 -16.55 5.43 -23.57
CA ALA A 53 -16.75 6.53 -24.49
C ALA A 53 -16.84 7.89 -23.78
N LEU A 54 -16.25 8.90 -24.42
CA LEU A 54 -16.47 10.31 -24.15
C LEU A 54 -17.97 10.63 -24.22
N VAL A 55 -18.56 11.11 -23.13
CA VAL A 55 -19.84 11.82 -23.15
C VAL A 55 -19.55 13.30 -22.99
N ALA A 56 -19.79 14.05 -24.07
CA ALA A 56 -19.72 15.51 -24.09
C ALA A 56 -20.83 16.09 -23.21
N ALA A 57 -20.46 16.84 -22.18
CA ALA A 57 -21.39 17.65 -21.40
C ALA A 57 -21.82 18.86 -22.24
N SER A 58 -23.09 18.87 -22.67
CA SER A 58 -23.73 20.05 -23.26
C SER A 58 -24.23 20.95 -22.13
N ILE A 59 -23.78 22.20 -22.15
CA ILE A 59 -24.21 23.27 -21.25
C ILE A 59 -25.65 23.67 -21.65
N ALA A 60 -26.61 23.42 -20.76
CA ALA A 60 -27.94 24.01 -20.86
C ALA A 60 -28.08 25.11 -19.80
N LEU A 61 -28.32 26.34 -20.25
CA LEU A 61 -28.65 27.48 -19.41
C LEU A 61 -29.98 27.23 -18.68
N ALA A 62 -29.97 27.26 -17.35
CA ALA A 62 -31.19 27.33 -16.55
C ALA A 62 -31.55 28.81 -16.31
N GLN A 63 -32.72 29.18 -16.83
CA GLN A 63 -33.39 30.44 -16.56
C GLN A 63 -33.88 30.50 -15.10
N THR A 64 -33.85 31.69 -14.53
CA THR A 64 -34.32 32.04 -13.20
C THR A 64 -35.85 31.93 -13.10
N CYS A 65 -36.34 31.29 -12.04
CA CYS A 65 -37.72 31.44 -11.58
C CYS A 65 -37.73 31.77 -10.08
N THR A 66 -38.41 32.86 -9.76
CA THR A 66 -38.61 33.48 -8.45
C THR A 66 -39.46 32.63 -7.50
N PRO A 67 -39.35 32.81 -6.17
CA PRO A 67 -40.17 32.06 -5.22
C PRO A 67 -41.57 32.67 -5.11
N ASN A 68 -42.60 31.81 -5.17
CA ASN A 68 -43.95 32.15 -4.78
C ASN A 68 -44.23 31.55 -3.40
N VAL A 69 -44.61 32.41 -2.45
CA VAL A 69 -45.03 32.06 -1.09
C VAL A 69 -46.49 31.62 -1.11
N GLY A 70 -46.77 30.41 -0.63
CA GLY A 70 -48.12 29.90 -0.47
C GLY A 70 -48.17 28.86 0.64
N ASN A 71 -48.77 29.24 1.77
CA ASN A 71 -49.08 28.36 2.88
C ASN A 71 -50.12 27.31 2.46
N ALA A 72 -49.84 26.04 2.70
CA ALA A 72 -50.86 24.99 2.80
C ALA A 72 -50.45 23.97 3.87
N HIS A 73 -51.37 23.76 4.80
CA HIS A 73 -51.32 22.76 5.85
C HIS A 73 -51.42 21.35 5.26
N GLU A 74 -50.51 20.44 5.59
CA GLU A 74 -50.69 19.00 5.37
C GLU A 74 -50.27 18.19 6.58
N GLY A 75 -51.10 17.20 6.90
CA GLY A 75 -51.03 16.35 8.08
C GLY A 75 -49.83 15.40 8.10
N VAL A 76 -49.47 15.01 9.32
CA VAL A 76 -48.41 14.04 9.61
C VAL A 76 -48.84 12.66 9.12
N ALA A 77 -48.39 12.28 7.93
CA ALA A 77 -48.37 10.88 7.51
C ALA A 77 -47.20 10.18 8.19
N ALA A 78 -47.49 9.11 8.94
CA ALA A 78 -46.48 8.25 9.54
C ALA A 78 -45.66 7.60 8.42
N THR A 79 -44.40 8.02 8.29
CA THR A 79 -43.40 7.34 7.46
C THR A 79 -43.16 5.95 8.02
N THR A 80 -43.66 4.93 7.32
CA THR A 80 -43.21 3.55 7.50
C THR A 80 -41.70 3.52 7.29
N ALA A 81 -40.96 3.22 8.34
CA ALA A 81 -39.53 2.95 8.27
C ALA A 81 -39.28 1.93 7.15
N GLY A 82 -38.54 2.34 6.11
CA GLY A 82 -38.13 1.44 5.05
C GLY A 82 -37.40 0.25 5.66
N ARG A 83 -37.87 -0.97 5.36
CA ARG A 83 -37.11 -2.19 5.66
C ARG A 83 -35.75 -2.05 4.99
N VAL A 84 -34.70 -1.87 5.79
CA VAL A 84 -33.33 -2.09 5.35
C VAL A 84 -33.31 -3.51 4.76
N ALA A 85 -32.96 -3.62 3.48
CA ALA A 85 -32.81 -4.93 2.85
C ALA A 85 -31.86 -5.77 3.72
N PRO A 86 -32.24 -7.02 4.09
CA PRO A 86 -31.37 -7.83 4.94
C PRO A 86 -30.03 -7.99 4.24
N VAL A 87 -28.95 -7.69 4.96
CA VAL A 87 -27.59 -7.84 4.42
C VAL A 87 -27.40 -9.31 4.05
N GLN A 88 -27.10 -9.55 2.78
CA GLN A 88 -27.10 -10.89 2.21
C GLN A 88 -25.89 -11.66 2.74
N ALA A 89 -26.15 -12.75 3.47
CA ALA A 89 -25.08 -13.66 3.91
C ALA A 89 -24.44 -14.34 2.69
N VAL A 90 -23.14 -14.60 2.78
CA VAL A 90 -22.39 -15.35 1.76
C VAL A 90 -21.88 -16.66 2.37
N VAL A 91 -22.17 -17.78 1.72
CA VAL A 91 -21.72 -19.12 2.14
C VAL A 91 -20.61 -19.60 1.20
N TYR A 92 -19.43 -19.85 1.75
CA TYR A 92 -18.32 -20.47 1.03
C TYR A 92 -18.26 -21.96 1.37
N PHE A 93 -18.14 -22.84 0.37
CA PHE A 93 -18.11 -24.30 0.54
C PHE A 93 -17.46 -24.98 -0.68
N GLY A 94 -17.35 -26.32 -0.68
CA GLY A 94 -16.99 -27.07 -1.89
C GLY A 94 -15.48 -27.13 -2.17
N GLY A 95 -14.67 -26.82 -1.17
CA GLY A 95 -13.21 -26.90 -1.20
C GLY A 95 -12.66 -27.00 0.22
N ASP A 96 -11.34 -27.01 0.34
CA ASP A 96 -10.70 -27.09 1.64
C ASP A 96 -10.72 -25.72 2.33
N ILE A 97 -11.15 -25.65 3.60
CA ILE A 97 -11.25 -24.38 4.34
C ILE A 97 -10.45 -24.50 5.63
N LEU A 98 -9.30 -23.84 5.68
CA LEU A 98 -8.45 -23.79 6.87
C LEU A 98 -8.79 -22.55 7.68
N THR A 99 -9.28 -22.73 8.90
CA THR A 99 -9.68 -21.58 9.73
C THR A 99 -8.53 -20.99 10.55
N MET A 100 -7.50 -21.81 10.86
CA MET A 100 -6.38 -21.43 11.73
C MET A 100 -6.81 -20.87 13.10
N ALA A 101 -7.98 -21.28 13.61
CA ALA A 101 -8.54 -20.75 14.86
C ALA A 101 -7.78 -21.18 16.13
N GLY A 102 -6.86 -22.14 16.02
CA GLY A 102 -6.07 -22.67 17.14
C GLY A 102 -4.60 -22.88 16.76
N PRO A 103 -3.79 -23.50 17.64
CA PRO A 103 -2.36 -23.68 17.43
C PRO A 103 -2.01 -24.65 16.29
N THR A 104 -3.00 -25.39 15.80
CA THR A 104 -2.88 -26.31 14.66
C THR A 104 -3.92 -25.98 13.60
N PRO A 105 -3.65 -26.23 12.31
CA PRO A 105 -4.64 -26.07 11.25
C PRO A 105 -5.92 -26.86 11.55
N SER A 106 -7.07 -26.21 11.42
CA SER A 106 -8.39 -26.83 11.54
C SER A 106 -9.18 -26.64 10.25
N HIS A 107 -9.82 -27.71 9.81
CA HIS A 107 -10.54 -27.79 8.55
C HIS A 107 -12.05 -27.79 8.79
N VAL A 108 -12.80 -27.09 7.94
CA VAL A 108 -14.27 -27.07 7.94
C VAL A 108 -14.81 -27.24 6.53
N GLU A 109 -16.07 -27.64 6.39
CA GLU A 109 -16.70 -27.84 5.08
C GLU A 109 -17.27 -26.55 4.48
N ALA A 110 -17.66 -25.61 5.35
CA ALA A 110 -18.22 -24.33 4.95
C ALA A 110 -18.01 -23.24 6.01
N LEU A 111 -18.08 -21.99 5.57
CA LEU A 111 -18.19 -20.82 6.44
C LEU A 111 -19.25 -19.84 5.90
N VAL A 112 -19.84 -19.07 6.81
CA VAL A 112 -20.80 -18.01 6.49
C VAL A 112 -20.20 -16.66 6.84
N VAL A 113 -20.21 -15.73 5.90
CA VAL A 113 -19.88 -14.32 6.12
C VAL A 113 -21.17 -13.51 6.14
N ARG A 114 -21.31 -12.62 7.13
CA ARG A 114 -22.39 -11.65 7.24
C ARG A 114 -21.80 -10.33 7.77
N ASP A 115 -22.14 -9.21 7.14
CA ASP A 115 -21.65 -7.88 7.54
C ASP A 115 -20.12 -7.79 7.67
N GLY A 116 -19.39 -8.45 6.76
CA GLY A 116 -17.92 -8.50 6.78
C GLY A 116 -17.31 -9.35 7.91
N ARG A 117 -18.13 -10.10 8.66
CA ARG A 117 -17.67 -10.98 9.74
C ARG A 117 -18.04 -12.43 9.50
N ILE A 118 -17.21 -13.34 10.01
CA ILE A 118 -17.52 -14.76 10.02
C ILE A 118 -18.63 -15.00 11.05
N ALA A 119 -19.79 -15.43 10.56
CA ALA A 119 -20.97 -15.71 11.37
C ALA A 119 -21.08 -17.19 11.77
N TYR A 120 -20.50 -18.10 10.97
CA TYR A 120 -20.51 -19.54 11.23
C TYR A 120 -19.34 -20.22 10.52
N VAL A 121 -18.79 -21.29 11.13
CA VAL A 121 -17.83 -22.23 10.55
C VAL A 121 -18.21 -23.64 10.96
N GLY A 122 -18.14 -24.61 10.05
CA GLY A 122 -18.44 -26.00 10.37
C GLY A 122 -18.95 -26.80 9.18
N SER A 123 -20.03 -27.57 9.37
CA SER A 123 -20.59 -28.41 8.32
C SER A 123 -21.31 -27.57 7.26
N ARG A 124 -21.36 -28.06 6.01
CA ARG A 124 -22.07 -27.36 4.93
C ARG A 124 -23.57 -27.20 5.22
N ALA A 125 -24.19 -28.23 5.79
CA ALA A 125 -25.61 -28.24 6.08
C ALA A 125 -25.99 -27.16 7.11
N GLU A 126 -25.24 -27.08 8.20
CA GLU A 126 -25.46 -26.07 9.25
C GLU A 126 -25.12 -24.66 8.77
N ALA A 127 -24.09 -24.49 7.93
CA ALA A 127 -23.78 -23.20 7.31
C ALA A 127 -24.93 -22.67 6.44
N LEU A 128 -25.53 -23.52 5.60
CA LEU A 128 -26.68 -23.13 4.77
C LEU A 128 -27.90 -22.78 5.63
N ALA A 129 -28.14 -23.52 6.72
CA ALA A 129 -29.21 -23.20 7.67
C ALA A 129 -28.96 -21.87 8.39
N ALA A 130 -27.73 -21.62 8.86
CA ALA A 130 -27.33 -20.40 9.56
C ALA A 130 -27.36 -19.15 8.66
N ALA A 131 -27.06 -19.32 7.36
CA ALA A 131 -27.09 -18.23 6.39
C ALA A 131 -28.51 -17.74 6.10
N GLY A 132 -29.49 -18.67 6.12
CA GLY A 132 -30.90 -18.39 5.89
C GLY A 132 -31.28 -18.29 4.41
N ALA A 133 -32.58 -18.10 4.15
CA ALA A 133 -33.10 -17.98 2.79
C ALA A 133 -32.53 -16.73 2.09
N GLY A 134 -32.16 -16.88 0.82
CA GLY A 134 -31.63 -15.79 0.00
C GLY A 134 -30.13 -15.52 0.17
N ALA A 135 -29.39 -16.35 0.91
CA ALA A 135 -27.94 -16.25 0.98
C ALA A 135 -27.29 -16.49 -0.40
N THR A 136 -26.24 -15.71 -0.69
CA THR A 136 -25.37 -15.95 -1.84
C THR A 136 -24.44 -17.11 -1.53
N THR A 137 -24.17 -17.96 -2.51
CA THR A 137 -23.33 -19.14 -2.33
C THR A 137 -22.10 -19.06 -3.26
N VAL A 138 -20.95 -19.49 -2.76
CA VAL A 138 -19.67 -19.51 -3.47
C VAL A 138 -19.09 -20.92 -3.36
N ASP A 139 -19.10 -21.64 -4.46
CA ASP A 139 -18.42 -22.94 -4.58
C ASP A 139 -16.93 -22.72 -4.88
N LEU A 140 -16.07 -23.23 -3.99
CA LEU A 140 -14.63 -23.15 -4.11
C LEU A 140 -14.08 -24.09 -5.21
N ALA A 141 -14.88 -25.05 -5.69
CA ALA A 141 -14.52 -26.00 -6.74
C ALA A 141 -13.20 -26.75 -6.44
N GLY A 142 -13.05 -27.22 -5.20
CA GLY A 142 -11.88 -27.93 -4.72
C GLY A 142 -10.68 -27.04 -4.36
N ARG A 143 -10.76 -25.72 -4.53
CA ARG A 143 -9.70 -24.78 -4.11
C ARG A 143 -9.68 -24.60 -2.59
N THR A 144 -8.54 -24.19 -2.06
CA THR A 144 -8.35 -23.94 -0.64
C THR A 144 -8.67 -22.49 -0.28
N LEU A 145 -9.48 -22.27 0.74
CA LEU A 145 -9.68 -20.99 1.41
C LEU A 145 -8.83 -20.96 2.69
N VAL A 146 -8.03 -19.91 2.84
CA VAL A 146 -7.18 -19.64 4.01
C VAL A 146 -7.44 -18.23 4.52
N PRO A 147 -7.06 -17.90 5.78
CA PRO A 147 -7.07 -16.52 6.25
C PRO A 147 -6.18 -15.65 5.36
N GLY A 148 -6.58 -14.41 5.13
CA GLY A 148 -5.73 -13.43 4.47
C GLY A 148 -4.45 -13.20 5.26
N PHE A 149 -3.35 -12.91 4.55
CA PHE A 149 -2.06 -12.72 5.21
C PHE A 149 -1.99 -11.37 5.91
N ILE A 150 -1.33 -11.37 7.06
CA ILE A 150 -1.08 -10.18 7.88
C ILE A 150 0.40 -9.86 7.74
N ASP A 151 0.71 -8.69 7.19
CA ASP A 151 2.06 -8.14 7.27
C ASP A 151 2.25 -7.51 8.65
N ALA A 152 3.10 -8.13 9.47
CA ALA A 152 3.33 -7.70 10.85
C ALA A 152 4.34 -6.55 10.97
N HIS A 153 5.05 -6.18 9.90
CA HIS A 153 6.01 -5.08 9.92
C HIS A 153 6.34 -4.59 8.50
N GLY A 154 5.69 -3.51 8.07
CA GLY A 154 5.86 -2.97 6.73
C GLY A 154 5.98 -1.46 6.69
N HIS A 155 6.30 -0.95 5.50
CA HIS A 155 6.35 0.48 5.18
C HIS A 155 5.40 0.77 4.02
N PHE A 156 4.11 0.51 4.25
CA PHE A 156 3.04 0.58 3.27
C PHE A 156 3.07 1.88 2.43
N ILE A 157 3.24 3.03 3.07
CA ILE A 157 3.29 4.33 2.38
C ILE A 157 4.55 4.46 1.54
N ASN A 158 5.70 4.02 2.05
CA ASN A 158 6.94 4.06 1.30
C ASN A 158 6.91 3.11 0.09
N THR A 159 6.27 1.94 0.22
CA THR A 159 6.02 1.05 -0.91
C THR A 159 5.24 1.76 -2.01
N GLY A 160 4.15 2.46 -1.65
CA GLY A 160 3.36 3.23 -2.61
C GLY A 160 4.14 4.36 -3.28
N LYS A 161 4.99 5.08 -2.53
CA LYS A 161 5.89 6.10 -3.09
C LYS A 161 6.90 5.50 -4.06
N ASN A 162 7.47 4.35 -3.73
CA ASN A 162 8.41 3.68 -4.61
C ASN A 162 7.75 3.18 -5.91
N LEU A 163 6.45 2.88 -5.90
CA LEU A 163 5.70 2.46 -7.09
C LEU A 163 5.47 3.59 -8.11
N VAL A 164 5.55 4.86 -7.69
CA VAL A 164 5.47 6.00 -8.62
C VAL A 164 6.84 6.41 -9.16
N ASP A 165 7.92 5.94 -8.53
CA ASP A 165 9.29 6.21 -8.92
C ASP A 165 9.74 5.25 -10.04
N ALA A 166 10.85 5.55 -10.71
CA ALA A 166 11.43 4.65 -11.69
C ALA A 166 11.88 3.33 -11.01
N ASP A 167 11.47 2.19 -11.58
CA ASP A 167 11.91 0.87 -11.13
C ASP A 167 13.36 0.60 -11.55
N LEU A 168 14.26 0.63 -10.57
CA LEU A 168 15.67 0.32 -10.73
C LEU A 168 16.07 -1.04 -10.17
N PHE A 169 15.11 -1.89 -9.78
CA PHE A 169 15.42 -3.27 -9.40
C PHE A 169 16.04 -4.01 -10.59
N ASN A 170 17.04 -4.83 -10.29
CA ASN A 170 17.77 -5.63 -11.28
C ASN A 170 18.41 -4.84 -12.43
N THR A 171 18.76 -3.55 -12.22
CA THR A 171 19.66 -2.83 -13.14
C THR A 171 21.02 -3.50 -13.20
N ARG A 172 21.58 -3.63 -14.39
CA ARG A 172 22.82 -4.39 -14.63
C ARG A 172 24.08 -3.55 -14.48
N ASP A 173 24.00 -2.29 -14.87
CA ASP A 173 25.10 -1.33 -14.93
C ASP A 173 24.52 0.10 -14.88
N ILE A 174 25.40 1.09 -14.79
CA ILE A 174 24.99 2.49 -14.74
C ILE A 174 24.30 2.93 -16.05
N PRO A 175 24.76 2.56 -17.25
CA PRO A 175 24.04 2.85 -18.49
C PRO A 175 22.58 2.37 -18.50
N ASP A 176 22.29 1.15 -18.05
CA ASP A 176 20.93 0.60 -17.91
C ASP A 176 20.11 1.45 -16.91
N LEU A 177 20.67 1.77 -15.74
CA LEU A 177 20.04 2.64 -14.75
C LEU A 177 19.68 4.01 -15.36
N LEU A 178 20.63 4.67 -16.03
CA LEU A 178 20.40 5.97 -16.67
C LEU A 178 19.35 5.90 -17.77
N ALA A 179 19.33 4.81 -18.55
CA ALA A 179 18.33 4.60 -19.59
C ALA A 179 16.91 4.47 -19.01
N ARG A 180 16.74 3.71 -17.92
CA ARG A 180 15.44 3.59 -17.23
C ARG A 180 14.98 4.93 -16.64
N MET A 181 15.90 5.67 -16.02
CA MET A 181 15.61 7.00 -15.50
C MET A 181 15.17 7.96 -16.62
N LYS A 182 15.88 7.96 -17.77
CA LYS A 182 15.51 8.79 -18.94
C LYS A 182 14.15 8.42 -19.51
N ALA A 183 13.81 7.13 -19.59
CA ALA A 183 12.49 6.68 -20.01
C ALA A 183 11.39 7.11 -19.01
N HIS A 184 11.70 7.10 -17.72
CA HIS A 184 10.77 7.52 -16.68
C HIS A 184 10.42 9.01 -16.77
N VAL A 185 11.33 9.88 -17.24
CA VAL A 185 11.09 11.34 -17.39
C VAL A 185 9.78 11.66 -18.12
N ALA A 186 9.40 10.87 -19.13
CA ALA A 186 8.17 11.07 -19.90
C ALA A 186 6.88 10.93 -19.07
N HIS A 187 6.96 10.29 -17.89
CA HIS A 187 5.84 10.04 -16.98
C HIS A 187 5.87 10.97 -15.77
N VAL A 188 6.92 11.80 -15.63
CA VAL A 188 7.07 12.71 -14.49
C VAL A 188 6.59 14.11 -14.89
N PRO A 189 5.57 14.68 -14.21
CA PRO A 189 5.08 16.03 -14.49
C PRO A 189 6.18 17.08 -14.52
N GLU A 190 5.98 18.14 -15.30
CA GLU A 190 6.90 19.28 -15.34
C GLU A 190 7.10 19.88 -13.94
N GLY A 191 8.33 20.27 -13.62
CA GLY A 191 8.69 20.81 -12.30
C GLY A 191 8.83 19.77 -11.17
N ALA A 192 8.33 18.54 -11.34
CA ALA A 192 8.50 17.49 -10.34
C ALA A 192 9.90 16.84 -10.40
N TRP A 193 10.34 16.30 -9.27
CA TRP A 193 11.58 15.54 -9.14
C TRP A 193 11.51 14.24 -9.94
N ILE A 194 12.61 13.85 -10.58
CA ILE A 194 12.75 12.57 -11.27
C ILE A 194 13.42 11.61 -10.29
N VAL A 195 12.68 10.66 -9.75
CA VAL A 195 13.16 9.76 -8.70
C VAL A 195 13.15 8.32 -9.18
N GLY A 196 14.15 7.54 -8.78
CA GLY A 196 14.22 6.10 -9.01
C GLY A 196 14.61 5.34 -7.75
N PHE A 197 14.12 4.12 -7.62
CA PHE A 197 14.30 3.28 -6.43
C PHE A 197 14.68 1.85 -6.80
N GLY A 198 15.52 1.21 -5.99
CA GLY A 198 15.69 -0.25 -6.00
C GLY A 198 16.99 -0.79 -6.59
N TYR A 199 17.89 0.07 -7.07
CA TYR A 199 19.20 -0.39 -7.54
C TYR A 199 20.07 -0.88 -6.37
N GLN A 200 21.13 -1.62 -6.67
CA GLN A 200 22.14 -1.98 -5.67
C GLN A 200 23.52 -1.77 -6.29
N ALA A 201 24.31 -0.82 -5.77
CA ALA A 201 25.65 -0.53 -6.29
C ALA A 201 26.52 -1.79 -6.38
N ARG A 202 26.42 -2.69 -5.39
CA ARG A 202 27.13 -3.97 -5.37
C ARG A 202 26.75 -4.89 -6.54
N ASN A 203 25.59 -4.77 -7.15
CA ASN A 203 25.16 -5.64 -8.25
C ASN A 203 25.47 -5.04 -9.63
N LEU A 204 25.81 -3.75 -9.69
CA LEU A 204 26.20 -3.09 -10.94
C LEU A 204 27.59 -3.55 -11.38
N THR A 205 27.83 -3.59 -12.69
CA THR A 205 29.16 -3.85 -13.27
C THR A 205 30.23 -2.95 -12.67
N GLU A 206 29.93 -1.67 -12.49
CA GLU A 206 30.85 -0.65 -11.99
C GLU A 206 31.10 -0.73 -10.48
N ARG A 207 30.29 -1.50 -9.74
CA ARG A 207 30.39 -1.66 -8.27
C ARG A 207 30.38 -0.35 -7.47
N ARG A 208 29.69 0.68 -7.99
CA ARG A 208 29.55 1.99 -7.37
C ARG A 208 28.16 2.58 -7.64
N ALA A 209 27.78 3.59 -6.86
CA ALA A 209 26.64 4.44 -7.17
C ALA A 209 26.95 5.37 -8.38
N PRO A 210 25.91 5.86 -9.09
CA PRO A 210 26.11 6.86 -10.13
C PRO A 210 26.60 8.19 -9.56
N THR A 211 27.32 8.94 -10.38
CA THR A 211 27.88 10.25 -10.04
C THR A 211 26.89 11.38 -10.34
N THR A 212 27.14 12.56 -9.76
CA THR A 212 26.40 13.79 -10.07
C THR A 212 26.36 14.04 -11.58
N ASP A 213 27.49 13.89 -12.27
CA ASP A 213 27.63 14.20 -13.70
C ASP A 213 26.85 13.21 -14.58
N GLU A 214 26.82 11.93 -14.18
CA GLU A 214 26.00 10.90 -14.85
C GLU A 214 24.51 11.19 -14.68
N LEU A 215 24.08 11.62 -13.49
CA LEU A 215 22.69 11.98 -13.22
C LEU A 215 22.29 13.33 -13.85
N ASP A 216 23.21 14.28 -13.97
CA ASP A 216 23.01 15.53 -14.72
C ASP A 216 22.78 15.28 -16.23
N SER A 217 23.19 14.11 -16.75
CA SER A 217 22.86 13.70 -18.12
C SER A 217 21.39 13.33 -18.33
N ILE A 218 20.62 13.14 -17.24
CA ILE A 218 19.16 12.94 -17.27
C ILE A 218 18.46 14.30 -17.30
N SER A 219 18.86 15.21 -16.41
CA SER A 219 18.41 16.59 -16.40
C SER A 219 19.39 17.47 -15.62
N LYS A 220 19.66 18.67 -16.11
CA LYS A 220 20.46 19.69 -15.41
C LYS A 220 19.62 20.66 -14.58
N ASP A 221 18.35 20.78 -14.94
CA ASP A 221 17.44 21.79 -14.39
C ASP A 221 16.45 21.18 -13.39
N ARG A 222 16.10 19.89 -13.57
CA ARG A 222 15.20 19.17 -12.66
C ARG A 222 15.99 18.35 -11.65
N PRO A 223 15.60 18.33 -10.37
CA PRO A 223 16.17 17.42 -9.38
C PRO A 223 16.03 15.96 -9.81
N VAL A 224 17.15 15.23 -9.76
CA VAL A 224 17.22 13.79 -9.99
C VAL A 224 17.81 13.14 -8.74
N LEU A 225 17.11 12.14 -8.21
CA LEU A 225 17.53 11.35 -7.06
C LEU A 225 17.36 9.86 -7.38
N VAL A 226 18.37 9.05 -7.12
CA VAL A 226 18.25 7.59 -7.12
C VAL A 226 18.53 7.07 -5.73
N VAL A 227 17.70 6.13 -5.28
CA VAL A 227 17.80 5.49 -3.96
C VAL A 227 17.95 3.99 -4.15
N ASP A 228 18.85 3.39 -3.39
CA ASP A 228 19.13 1.96 -3.47
C ASP A 228 18.00 1.14 -2.81
N SER A 229 18.00 -0.18 -3.00
CA SER A 229 16.93 -1.04 -2.47
C SER A 229 16.88 -1.11 -0.94
N SER A 230 17.93 -0.67 -0.24
CA SER A 230 17.90 -0.59 1.23
C SER A 230 17.15 0.64 1.72
N GLY A 231 17.07 1.70 0.90
CA GLY A 231 16.52 2.99 1.30
C GLY A 231 17.51 3.88 2.06
N HIS A 232 18.73 3.39 2.33
CA HIS A 232 19.75 4.07 3.12
C HIS A 232 20.83 4.75 2.26
N LEU A 233 21.04 4.30 1.03
CA LEU A 233 22.05 4.85 0.13
C LEU A 233 21.40 5.44 -1.11
N GLY A 234 22.01 6.46 -1.68
CA GLY A 234 21.54 7.04 -2.92
C GLY A 234 22.58 7.89 -3.63
N ALA A 235 22.16 8.52 -4.71
CA ALA A 235 22.92 9.54 -5.41
C ALA A 235 22.01 10.60 -6.00
N ALA A 236 22.50 11.85 -6.04
CA ALA A 236 21.72 12.99 -6.51
C ALA A 236 22.49 13.80 -7.57
N ASN A 237 21.74 14.46 -8.46
CA ASN A 237 22.32 15.37 -9.45
C ASN A 237 22.54 16.79 -8.86
N SER A 238 23.12 17.68 -9.66
CA SER A 238 23.41 19.05 -9.24
C SER A 238 22.15 19.83 -8.87
N ALA A 239 21.04 19.61 -9.58
CA ALA A 239 19.77 20.29 -9.32
C ALA A 239 19.13 19.86 -7.98
N ALA A 240 19.21 18.58 -7.62
CA ALA A 240 18.70 18.07 -6.34
C ALA A 240 19.50 18.62 -5.16
N PHE A 241 20.84 18.70 -5.27
CA PHE A 241 21.66 19.34 -4.25
C PHE A 241 21.34 20.83 -4.10
N ARG A 242 21.16 21.57 -5.20
CA ARG A 242 20.72 22.98 -5.16
C ARG A 242 19.37 23.14 -4.49
N ALA A 243 18.39 22.30 -4.85
CA ALA A 243 17.06 22.32 -4.23
C ALA A 243 17.11 22.05 -2.73
N ALA A 244 18.08 21.25 -2.29
CA ALA A 244 18.29 20.96 -0.88
C ALA A 244 19.20 21.96 -0.14
N GLY A 245 19.80 22.92 -0.83
CA GLY A 245 20.76 23.86 -0.25
C GLY A 245 22.08 23.20 0.19
N ILE A 246 22.43 22.06 -0.41
CA ILE A 246 23.62 21.27 -0.07
C ILE A 246 24.74 21.62 -1.05
N THR A 247 25.93 21.87 -0.51
CA THR A 247 27.12 22.27 -1.26
C THR A 247 28.35 21.44 -0.85
N ALA A 248 29.48 21.68 -1.52
CA ALA A 248 30.75 21.11 -1.13
C ALA A 248 31.29 21.60 0.23
N ASP A 249 30.67 22.63 0.82
CA ASP A 249 31.03 23.13 2.16
C ASP A 249 30.09 22.62 3.24
N THR A 250 28.94 22.03 2.87
CA THR A 250 27.97 21.48 3.83
C THR A 250 28.62 20.33 4.61
N PRO A 251 28.72 20.40 5.95
CA PRO A 251 29.33 19.34 6.74
C PRO A 251 28.50 18.04 6.68
N ASN A 252 29.17 16.90 6.88
CA ASN A 252 28.49 15.62 7.01
C ASN A 252 27.65 15.62 8.31
N PRO A 253 26.36 15.24 8.26
CA PRO A 253 25.57 15.05 9.47
C PRO A 253 26.05 13.83 10.26
N ALA A 254 25.68 13.76 11.53
CA ALA A 254 25.94 12.56 12.32
C ALA A 254 25.27 11.33 11.66
N GLY A 255 26.04 10.26 11.46
CA GLY A 255 25.54 9.01 10.89
C GLY A 255 25.31 9.03 9.37
N GLY A 256 25.83 10.01 8.62
CA GLY A 256 25.69 10.07 7.17
C GLY A 256 26.76 10.92 6.50
N ALA A 257 26.89 10.81 5.18
CA ALA A 257 27.94 11.51 4.44
C ALA A 257 27.52 11.96 3.04
N PHE A 258 28.12 13.07 2.58
CA PHE A 258 28.08 13.52 1.20
C PHE A 258 29.41 13.20 0.53
N ALA A 259 29.41 12.41 -0.55
CA ALA A 259 30.62 12.17 -1.31
C ALA A 259 31.04 13.45 -2.05
N ARG A 260 32.33 13.78 -2.00
CA ARG A 260 32.93 14.93 -2.70
C ARG A 260 33.85 14.47 -3.81
N LYS A 261 33.97 15.28 -4.87
CA LYS A 261 34.99 15.08 -5.90
C LYS A 261 36.37 15.39 -5.31
N ALA A 262 37.42 14.91 -5.98
CA ALA A 262 38.82 15.13 -5.57
C ALA A 262 39.21 16.62 -5.51
N ASP A 263 38.47 17.49 -6.21
CA ASP A 263 38.68 18.93 -6.15
C ASP A 263 38.30 19.57 -4.80
N GLY A 264 37.56 18.85 -3.95
CA GLY A 264 37.00 19.35 -2.68
C GLY A 264 35.95 20.44 -2.83
N LYS A 265 35.59 20.84 -4.06
CA LYS A 265 34.71 21.97 -4.39
C LYS A 265 33.37 21.55 -4.97
N SER A 266 33.23 20.27 -5.32
CA SER A 266 32.04 19.72 -5.95
C SER A 266 31.56 18.45 -5.26
N LEU A 267 30.25 18.23 -5.25
CA LEU A 267 29.66 16.97 -4.80
C LEU A 267 29.80 15.89 -5.88
N ALA A 268 30.15 14.67 -5.47
CA ALA A 268 30.38 13.54 -6.37
C ALA A 268 29.10 12.77 -6.71
N GLY A 269 28.02 12.94 -5.94
CA GLY A 269 26.72 12.34 -6.21
C GLY A 269 26.25 11.44 -5.07
N PRO A 270 27.05 10.42 -4.66
CA PRO A 270 26.66 9.51 -3.59
C PRO A 270 26.37 10.22 -2.27
N VAL A 271 25.29 9.79 -1.62
CA VAL A 271 24.81 10.28 -0.33
C VAL A 271 24.36 9.11 0.55
N GLU A 272 24.62 9.20 1.85
CA GLU A 272 24.43 8.09 2.78
C GLU A 272 23.59 8.49 3.99
N GLU A 273 22.63 7.65 4.34
CA GLU A 273 21.92 7.65 5.62
C GLU A 273 21.25 9.00 5.95
N THR A 274 21.66 9.66 7.03
CA THR A 274 21.10 10.96 7.43
C THR A 274 21.37 12.07 6.40
N ALA A 275 22.45 11.97 5.62
CA ALA A 275 22.72 12.90 4.52
C ALA A 275 21.73 12.72 3.36
N LEU A 276 21.34 11.47 3.07
CA LEU A 276 20.28 11.18 2.09
C LEU A 276 18.93 11.77 2.55
N ASN A 277 18.61 11.67 3.84
CA ASN A 277 17.37 12.25 4.38
C ASN A 277 17.28 13.76 4.15
N LEU A 278 18.37 14.51 4.36
CA LEU A 278 18.41 15.96 4.12
C LEU A 278 18.11 16.33 2.66
N VAL A 279 18.48 15.48 1.69
CA VAL A 279 18.11 15.66 0.28
C VAL A 279 16.64 15.27 0.07
N ARG A 280 16.24 14.10 0.55
CA ARG A 280 14.91 13.52 0.32
C ARG A 280 13.78 14.35 0.92
N GLU A 281 13.97 14.95 2.08
CA GLU A 281 12.99 15.82 2.75
C GLU A 281 12.61 17.07 1.93
N LYS A 282 13.42 17.41 0.92
CA LYS A 282 13.20 18.54 0.01
C LYS A 282 12.41 18.15 -1.23
N ARG A 283 12.14 16.85 -1.42
CA ARG A 283 11.18 16.38 -2.42
C ARG A 283 9.80 16.96 -2.06
N PRO A 284 9.09 17.58 -3.03
CA PRO A 284 7.74 18.07 -2.79
C PRO A 284 6.82 16.97 -2.27
N ALA A 285 5.96 17.34 -1.32
CA ALA A 285 5.00 16.43 -0.71
C ALA A 285 4.04 15.83 -1.74
N PHE A 286 3.68 14.57 -1.53
CA PHE A 286 2.69 13.86 -2.31
C PHE A 286 1.30 14.33 -1.88
N THR A 287 0.56 14.94 -2.80
CA THR A 287 -0.76 15.53 -2.52
C THR A 287 -1.76 15.17 -3.61
N GLY A 288 -3.05 15.35 -3.31
CA GLY A 288 -4.14 15.14 -4.27
C GLY A 288 -4.11 13.75 -4.91
N ALA A 289 -4.23 13.69 -6.24
CA ALA A 289 -4.25 12.44 -6.99
C ALA A 289 -2.96 11.61 -6.84
N LEU A 290 -1.82 12.25 -6.57
CA LEU A 290 -0.56 11.53 -6.37
C LEU A 290 -0.55 10.81 -5.01
N ALA A 291 -1.09 11.42 -3.96
CA ALA A 291 -1.29 10.77 -2.67
C ALA A 291 -2.30 9.61 -2.76
N ASP A 292 -3.36 9.79 -3.55
CA ASP A 292 -4.32 8.71 -3.84
C ASP A 292 -3.61 7.51 -4.48
N ALA A 293 -2.80 7.77 -5.52
CA ALA A 293 -2.06 6.74 -6.25
C ALA A 293 -1.06 5.96 -5.38
N VAL A 294 -0.39 6.63 -4.43
CA VAL A 294 0.51 5.97 -3.46
C VAL A 294 -0.24 4.90 -2.67
N VAL A 295 -1.40 5.25 -2.12
CA VAL A 295 -2.17 4.34 -1.26
C VAL A 295 -2.83 3.25 -2.08
N THR A 296 -3.45 3.60 -3.20
CA THR A 296 -4.13 2.61 -4.06
C THR A 296 -3.14 1.65 -4.70
N GLY A 297 -1.96 2.14 -5.11
CA GLY A 297 -0.91 1.29 -5.67
C GLY A 297 -0.34 0.31 -4.65
N ALA A 298 -0.07 0.77 -3.43
CA ALA A 298 0.45 -0.08 -2.36
C ALA A 298 -0.54 -1.20 -2.00
N GLN A 299 -1.84 -0.87 -1.82
CA GLN A 299 -2.83 -1.89 -1.50
C GLN A 299 -3.03 -2.89 -2.63
N ASP A 300 -3.06 -2.45 -3.89
CA ASP A 300 -3.28 -3.34 -5.03
C ASP A 300 -2.13 -4.34 -5.13
N LEU A 301 -0.90 -3.86 -4.91
CA LEU A 301 0.29 -4.71 -4.86
C LEU A 301 0.19 -5.74 -3.72
N TRP A 302 -0.09 -5.30 -2.50
CA TRP A 302 -0.09 -6.18 -1.32
C TRP A 302 -1.23 -7.20 -1.38
N ALA A 303 -2.43 -6.75 -1.80
CA ALA A 303 -3.58 -7.62 -2.04
C ALA A 303 -3.28 -8.67 -3.13
N SER A 304 -2.46 -8.35 -4.12
CA SER A 304 -2.02 -9.31 -5.15
C SER A 304 -1.13 -10.44 -4.63
N PHE A 305 -0.64 -10.35 -3.39
CA PHE A 305 0.04 -11.42 -2.66
C PHE A 305 -0.85 -12.08 -1.60
N GLY A 306 -2.13 -11.73 -1.54
CA GLY A 306 -3.09 -12.24 -0.56
C GLY A 306 -3.00 -11.58 0.82
N GLN A 307 -2.28 -10.45 0.92
CA GLN A 307 -2.24 -9.66 2.16
C GLN A 307 -3.54 -8.88 2.30
N THR A 308 -4.26 -9.11 3.41
CA THR A 308 -5.53 -8.41 3.72
C THR A 308 -5.34 -7.34 4.79
N THR A 309 -4.24 -7.44 5.55
CA THR A 309 -3.89 -6.49 6.62
C THR A 309 -2.45 -6.03 6.40
N ALA A 310 -2.31 -4.73 6.22
CA ALA A 310 -1.05 -4.03 6.03
C ALA A 310 -0.61 -3.32 7.32
N MET A 311 0.70 -3.06 7.45
CA MET A 311 1.24 -2.22 8.51
C MET A 311 2.10 -1.09 7.94
N GLU A 312 1.91 0.11 8.47
CA GLU A 312 2.82 1.25 8.29
C GLU A 312 3.56 1.51 9.60
N CYS A 313 4.81 1.04 9.67
CA CYS A 313 5.64 1.10 10.87
C CYS A 313 6.52 2.35 11.00
N GLY A 314 6.50 3.23 10.00
CA GLY A 314 7.35 4.41 9.92
C GLY A 314 6.57 5.72 9.87
N LEU A 315 5.28 5.74 10.25
CA LEU A 315 4.48 6.95 10.14
C LEU A 315 5.06 8.09 11.00
N GLY A 316 5.29 9.25 10.39
CA GLY A 316 5.89 10.44 10.99
C GLY A 316 7.40 10.55 10.75
N LEU A 317 8.03 9.57 10.07
CA LEU A 317 9.42 9.70 9.62
C LEU A 317 9.55 10.49 8.32
N GLY A 318 8.49 10.54 7.52
CA GLY A 318 8.40 11.38 6.34
C GLY A 318 7.85 12.78 6.64
N ASN A 319 7.95 13.69 5.67
CA ASN A 319 7.38 15.03 5.76
C ASN A 319 5.88 15.10 5.40
N ASP A 320 5.31 14.03 4.83
CA ASP A 320 3.97 14.03 4.23
C ASP A 320 3.17 12.73 4.44
N ASP A 321 3.73 11.72 5.12
CA ASP A 321 3.13 10.40 5.29
C ASP A 321 1.82 10.43 6.10
N ILE A 322 1.76 11.22 7.18
CA ILE A 322 0.54 11.49 7.96
C ILE A 322 -0.55 12.09 7.04
N ALA A 323 -0.19 13.03 6.18
CA ALA A 323 -1.14 13.69 5.29
C ALA A 323 -1.68 12.72 4.23
N ILE A 324 -0.83 11.84 3.69
CA ILE A 324 -1.24 10.79 2.75
C ILE A 324 -2.26 9.84 3.41
N VAL A 325 -1.96 9.36 4.62
CA VAL A 325 -2.87 8.45 5.35
C VAL A 325 -4.21 9.14 5.65
N ARG A 326 -4.19 10.39 6.12
CA ARG A 326 -5.42 11.17 6.36
C ARG A 326 -6.24 11.34 5.09
N ASN A 327 -5.60 11.69 3.98
CA ASN A 327 -6.26 11.81 2.67
C ASN A 327 -6.92 10.49 2.25
N ALA A 328 -6.28 9.34 2.49
CA ALA A 328 -6.87 8.03 2.21
C ALA A 328 -8.08 7.70 3.09
N ILE A 329 -8.04 8.06 4.37
CA ILE A 329 -9.17 7.89 5.30
C ILE A 329 -10.36 8.76 4.85
N ASP A 330 -10.11 10.06 4.62
CA ASP A 330 -11.15 11.04 4.28
C ASP A 330 -11.86 10.66 2.97
N LYS A 331 -11.10 10.14 2.00
CA LYS A 331 -11.62 9.68 0.71
C LYS A 331 -12.07 8.22 0.69
N ARG A 332 -11.91 7.47 1.79
CA ARG A 332 -12.22 6.03 1.91
C ARG A 332 -11.55 5.19 0.83
N LEU A 333 -10.25 5.39 0.62
CA LEU A 333 -9.48 4.71 -0.44
C LEU A 333 -8.96 3.32 -0.06
N LEU A 334 -8.89 3.02 1.23
CA LEU A 334 -8.35 1.75 1.74
C LEU A 334 -9.39 0.63 1.61
N ALA A 335 -9.02 -0.40 0.85
CA ALA A 335 -9.72 -1.69 0.76
C ALA A 335 -9.07 -2.76 1.65
N LEU A 336 -7.82 -2.53 2.09
CA LEU A 336 -7.11 -3.34 3.08
C LEU A 336 -7.21 -2.70 4.47
N ASP A 337 -7.13 -3.53 5.50
CA ASP A 337 -6.93 -3.04 6.87
C ASP A 337 -5.51 -2.48 6.99
N LEU A 338 -5.37 -1.20 7.35
CA LEU A 338 -4.07 -0.58 7.57
C LEU A 338 -3.85 -0.32 9.07
N TYR A 339 -2.95 -1.09 9.68
CA TYR A 339 -2.45 -0.81 11.03
C TYR A 339 -1.31 0.20 10.95
N VAL A 340 -1.36 1.23 11.80
CA VAL A 340 -0.39 2.30 11.76
C VAL A 340 0.36 2.38 13.08
N CYS A 341 1.68 2.28 13.01
CA CYS A 341 2.59 2.57 14.12
C CYS A 341 3.22 3.94 13.86
N ALA A 342 2.68 4.96 14.53
CA ALA A 342 3.30 6.27 14.53
C ALA A 342 4.57 6.27 15.39
N LYS A 343 5.69 6.73 14.82
CA LYS A 343 6.96 6.83 15.54
C LYS A 343 7.08 8.20 16.20
N ASP A 344 7.64 8.19 17.41
CA ASP A 344 7.67 9.33 18.31
C ASP A 344 8.79 10.32 18.02
N SER A 345 8.44 11.35 17.25
CA SER A 345 8.85 12.72 17.54
C SER A 345 7.66 13.70 17.58
N ALA A 346 6.42 13.18 17.54
CA ALA A 346 5.16 13.93 17.57
C ALA A 346 4.06 13.21 18.39
N THR A 347 4.43 12.20 19.18
CA THR A 347 3.44 11.32 19.81
C THR A 347 2.76 11.98 21.00
N ASP A 348 3.38 12.94 21.68
CA ASP A 348 2.71 13.66 22.78
C ASP A 348 1.47 14.44 22.32
N GLU A 349 1.51 15.11 21.16
CA GLU A 349 0.35 15.82 20.63
C GLU A 349 -0.72 14.87 20.11
N THR A 350 -0.30 13.78 19.46
CA THR A 350 -1.20 12.78 18.87
C THR A 350 -1.85 11.91 19.95
N ILE A 351 -1.11 11.49 20.98
CA ILE A 351 -1.65 10.81 22.17
C ILE A 351 -2.52 11.77 22.98
N ALA A 352 -2.19 13.05 23.13
CA ALA A 352 -3.07 14.00 23.81
C ALA A 352 -4.39 14.20 23.04
N ALA A 353 -4.36 14.23 21.70
CA ALA A 353 -5.54 14.29 20.86
C ALA A 353 -6.35 12.98 20.90
N ALA A 354 -5.68 11.82 20.77
CA ALA A 354 -6.30 10.50 20.85
C ALA A 354 -6.88 10.24 22.25
N ASN A 355 -6.22 10.67 23.33
CA ASN A 355 -6.74 10.60 24.68
C ASN A 355 -7.89 11.59 24.92
N ARG A 356 -7.97 12.72 24.19
CA ARG A 356 -9.18 13.56 24.21
C ARG A 356 -10.35 12.80 23.58
N VAL A 357 -10.17 12.31 22.35
CA VAL A 357 -11.20 11.53 21.64
C VAL A 357 -11.59 10.25 22.40
N ALA A 358 -10.62 9.55 22.99
CA ALA A 358 -10.84 8.35 23.80
C ALA A 358 -11.50 8.68 25.14
N ARG A 359 -11.24 9.85 25.76
CA ARG A 359 -11.99 10.33 26.94
C ARG A 359 -13.42 10.73 26.58
N ASP A 360 -13.63 11.34 25.42
CA ASP A 360 -14.96 11.67 24.90
C ASP A 360 -15.76 10.39 24.61
N TYR A 361 -15.09 9.32 24.17
CA TYR A 361 -15.66 7.97 24.04
C TYR A 361 -15.83 7.23 25.39
N ALA A 362 -14.90 7.40 26.32
CA ALA A 362 -14.89 6.75 27.64
C ALA A 362 -15.78 7.47 28.67
N GLY A 363 -16.33 8.64 28.33
CA GLY A 363 -17.37 9.34 29.10
C GLY A 363 -18.65 8.54 29.33
N ALA A 364 -18.72 7.28 28.87
CA ALA A 364 -19.80 6.35 29.18
C ALA A 364 -19.40 5.15 30.07
N ARG A 365 -18.12 4.85 30.33
CA ARG A 365 -17.71 3.78 31.27
C ARG A 365 -16.32 4.03 31.85
N SER A 366 -16.26 4.42 33.12
CA SER A 366 -15.05 4.34 33.93
C SER A 366 -14.70 2.87 34.15
N ASP A 367 -13.46 2.48 33.84
CA ASP A 367 -12.61 1.56 34.62
C ASP A 367 -11.23 1.51 33.93
N SER A 368 -10.17 1.78 34.69
CA SER A 368 -8.83 2.05 34.14
C SER A 368 -8.05 0.78 33.79
N LEU A 369 -7.24 0.89 32.73
CA LEU A 369 -6.34 -0.15 32.20
C LEU A 369 -5.41 -0.80 33.24
N SER A 370 -5.12 -0.12 34.36
CA SER A 370 -4.30 -0.65 35.47
C SER A 370 -4.91 -1.89 36.13
N GLU A 371 -6.25 -2.02 36.17
CA GLU A 371 -6.91 -3.17 36.78
C GLU A 371 -6.82 -4.44 35.92
N ARG A 372 -6.58 -4.29 34.61
CA ARG A 372 -6.52 -5.43 33.67
C ARG A 372 -5.15 -6.10 33.59
N GLN A 373 -4.08 -5.41 33.99
CA GLN A 373 -2.72 -5.97 33.94
C GLN A 373 -2.31 -6.69 35.23
N GLY A 374 -3.06 -6.57 36.32
CA GLY A 374 -2.78 -7.24 37.60
C GLY A 374 -3.25 -8.71 37.69
N ALA A 375 -3.93 -9.25 36.67
CA ALA A 375 -4.50 -10.61 36.70
C ALA A 375 -3.70 -11.66 35.91
N LEU A 376 -2.46 -11.32 35.52
CA LEU A 376 -1.52 -12.24 34.87
C LEU A 376 -0.20 -12.31 35.66
N VAL A 377 -0.30 -12.77 36.91
CA VAL A 377 0.78 -13.43 37.67
C VAL A 377 0.20 -14.62 38.41
#